data_AF-A0A1G9BR19-F1
#
_entry.id   AF-A0A1G9BR19-F1
#
_cell.length_a   1.000
_cell.length_b   1.000
_cell.length_c   1.000
_cell.angle_alpha   90.00
_cell.angle_beta   90.00
_cell.angle_gamma   90.00
#
_symmetry.space_group_name_H-M   'P 1'
#
loop_
_entity.id
_entity.type
_entity.pdbx_description
1 polymer ?
#
loop_
_entity_poly.entity_id
_entity_poly.type
_entity_poly.pdbx_seq_one_letter_code
_entity_poly.pdbx_strand_id
1 'polypeptide(L)'
;MNGFIHRQIAEKITQQKSKFPIIALTGPRQSGKTTLLKQIFAGYRYVSLENPDVRSFATEDPVGFLKLYDENVIFDEVQRAPSLFTSTIRLHRT
;
A
#
# COMPACT_ATOMS: atom_id res chain seq x y z
N MET A 1 13.13 -20.31 17.25
CA MET A 1 12.29 -19.15 17.58
C MET A 1 12.60 -18.04 16.59
N ASN A 2 11.85 -17.91 15.50
CA ASN A 2 12.07 -16.81 14.56
C ASN A 2 11.25 -15.59 15.01
N GLY A 3 11.84 -14.79 15.89
CA GLY A 3 11.29 -13.49 16.27
C GLY A 3 11.34 -12.53 15.08
N PHE A 4 10.34 -11.67 14.97
CA PHE A 4 10.37 -10.58 14.00
C PHE A 4 11.56 -9.66 14.27
N ILE A 5 12.37 -9.40 13.24
CA ILE A 5 13.52 -8.50 13.36
C ILE A 5 13.01 -7.06 13.33
N HIS A 6 13.25 -6.33 14.43
CA HIS A 6 12.92 -4.91 14.50
C HIS A 6 13.59 -4.13 13.37
N ARG A 7 12.80 -3.36 12.62
CA ARG A 7 13.27 -2.57 11.47
C ARG A 7 13.34 -1.10 11.87
N GLN A 8 14.51 -0.48 11.77
CA GLN A 8 14.71 0.94 12.10
C GLN A 8 13.74 1.87 11.33
N ILE A 9 13.37 1.51 10.11
CA ILE A 9 12.43 2.30 9.28
C ILE A 9 11.00 2.31 9.83
N ALA A 10 10.63 1.39 10.73
CA ALA A 10 9.29 1.27 11.28
C ALA A 10 8.84 2.57 11.98
N GLU A 11 9.70 3.15 12.82
CA GLU A 11 9.39 4.40 13.52
C GLU A 11 9.13 5.55 12.55
N LYS A 12 9.95 5.65 11.50
CA LYS A 12 9.81 6.69 10.49
C LYS A 12 8.48 6.56 9.75
N ILE A 13 8.09 5.35 9.36
CA ILE A 13 6.82 5.07 8.69
C ILE A 13 5.63 5.49 9.58
N THR A 14 5.65 5.11 10.85
CA THR A 14 4.57 5.47 11.80
C THR A 14 4.45 6.98 11.99
N GLN A 15 5.57 7.70 12.05
CA GLN A 15 5.57 9.17 12.14
C GLN A 15 5.07 9.86 10.87
N GLN A 16 5.28 9.27 9.68
CA GLN A 16 4.79 9.82 8.42
C GLN A 16 3.29 9.60 8.23
N LYS A 17 2.71 8.55 8.84
CA LYS A 17 1.30 8.18 8.66
C LYS A 17 0.33 9.32 8.99
N SER A 18 0.63 10.14 10.00
CA SER A 18 -0.22 11.27 10.36
C SER A 18 -0.04 12.51 9.48
N LYS A 19 0.95 12.50 8.57
CA LYS A 19 1.35 13.66 7.76
C LYS A 19 1.01 13.49 6.29
N PHE A 20 1.02 12.25 5.80
CA PHE A 20 0.82 11.95 4.40
C PHE A 20 -0.33 10.95 4.22
N PRO A 21 -1.27 11.22 3.30
CA PRO A 21 -2.35 10.29 3.00
C PRO A 21 -1.83 9.01 2.33
N ILE A 22 -0.63 9.06 1.73
CA ILE A 22 -0.01 7.94 1.00
C ILE A 22 1.46 7.86 1.37
N ILE A 23 1.92 6.65 1.69
CA ILE A 23 3.31 6.35 1.98
C ILE A 23 3.73 5.18 1.09
N ALA A 24 4.77 5.38 0.28
CA ALA A 24 5.38 4.32 -0.51
C ALA A 24 6.61 3.76 0.21
N LEU A 25 6.63 2.44 0.44
CA LEU A 25 7.80 1.73 0.96
C LEU A 25 8.46 0.94 -0.18
N THR A 26 9.64 1.37 -0.60
CA THR A 26 10.42 0.69 -1.65
C THR A 26 11.61 -0.07 -1.07
N GLY A 27 12.24 -0.91 -1.88
CA GLY A 27 13.45 -1.66 -1.50
C GLY A 27 13.55 -3.02 -2.20
N PRO A 28 14.68 -3.75 -2.02
CA PRO A 28 14.97 -4.99 -2.74
C PRO A 28 13.84 -6.04 -2.64
N ARG A 29 13.76 -6.93 -3.64
CA ARG A 29 12.89 -8.11 -3.55
C ARG A 29 13.26 -8.95 -2.31
N GLN A 30 12.25 -9.57 -1.70
CA GLN A 30 12.41 -10.46 -0.53
C GLN A 30 13.03 -9.81 0.73
N SER A 31 13.05 -8.47 0.82
CA SER A 31 13.58 -7.78 2.00
C SER A 31 12.64 -7.74 3.22
N GLY A 32 11.44 -8.32 3.12
CA GLY A 32 10.46 -8.41 4.21
C GLY A 32 9.55 -7.18 4.38
N LYS A 33 9.39 -6.36 3.33
CA LYS A 33 8.54 -5.14 3.35
C LYS A 33 7.08 -5.44 3.69
N THR A 34 6.48 -6.40 3.01
CA THR A 34 5.08 -6.81 3.24
C THR A 34 4.88 -7.27 4.69
N THR A 35 5.80 -8.07 5.22
CA THR A 35 5.77 -8.52 6.62
C THR A 35 5.86 -7.34 7.59
N LEU A 36 6.76 -6.39 7.34
CA LEU A 36 6.89 -5.18 8.16
C LEU A 36 5.59 -4.37 8.15
N LEU A 37 5.04 -4.06 6.97
CA LEU A 37 3.82 -3.27 6.82
C LEU A 37 2.62 -3.94 7.50
N LYS A 38 2.45 -5.25 7.31
CA LYS A 38 1.39 -6.03 7.99
C LYS A 38 1.52 -6.02 9.50
N GLN A 39 2.74 -5.98 10.03
CA GLN A 39 2.93 -5.89 11.48
C GLN A 39 2.59 -4.50 12.02
N ILE A 40 3.19 -3.44 11.44
CA ILE A 40 2.99 -2.06 11.95
C ILE A 40 1.56 -1.56 11.73
N PHE A 41 0.85 -2.14 10.75
CA PHE A 41 -0.51 -1.79 10.38
C PHE A 41 -1.43 -3.03 10.39
N ALA A 42 -1.43 -3.79 11.49
CA ALA A 42 -2.21 -5.03 11.61
C ALA A 42 -3.72 -4.89 11.37
N GLY A 43 -4.29 -3.68 11.54
CA GLY A 43 -5.70 -3.38 11.26
C GLY A 43 -5.99 -2.90 9.84
N TYR A 44 -4.98 -2.80 8.97
CA TYR A 44 -5.17 -2.30 7.60
C TYR A 44 -5.63 -3.43 6.69
N ARG A 45 -6.50 -3.09 5.74
CA ARG A 45 -6.83 -4.00 4.63
C ARG A 45 -5.57 -4.27 3.82
N TYR A 46 -5.31 -5.52 3.49
CA TYR A 46 -4.20 -5.91 2.64
C TYR A 46 -4.70 -6.34 1.28
N VAL A 47 -4.24 -5.66 0.23
CA VAL A 47 -4.65 -5.91 -1.15
C VAL A 47 -3.40 -6.10 -2.00
N SER A 48 -3.28 -7.27 -2.64
CA SER A 48 -2.14 -7.60 -3.48
C SER A 48 -2.51 -7.50 -4.95
N LEU A 49 -1.79 -6.68 -5.71
CA LEU A 49 -1.95 -6.55 -7.17
C LEU A 49 -1.21 -7.66 -7.95
N GLU A 50 -0.68 -8.66 -7.23
CA GLU A 50 -0.31 -9.94 -7.85
C GLU A 50 -1.55 -10.71 -8.30
N ASN A 51 -2.66 -10.60 -7.54
CA ASN A 51 -3.93 -11.22 -7.91
C ASN A 51 -4.45 -10.59 -9.22
N PRO A 52 -4.71 -11.40 -10.26
CA PRO A 52 -5.10 -10.91 -11.58
C PRO A 52 -6.44 -10.16 -11.57
N ASP A 53 -7.42 -10.59 -10.78
CA ASP A 53 -8.75 -9.97 -10.71
C ASP A 53 -8.68 -8.60 -10.02
N VAL A 54 -7.93 -8.53 -8.92
CA VAL A 54 -7.66 -7.27 -8.22
C VAL A 54 -6.93 -6.28 -9.14
N ARG A 55 -5.96 -6.76 -9.90
CA ARG A 55 -5.20 -5.93 -10.85
C ARG A 55 -6.07 -5.46 -12.02
N SER A 56 -6.91 -6.33 -12.58
CA SER A 56 -7.86 -5.99 -13.63
C SER A 56 -8.79 -4.88 -13.15
N PHE A 57 -9.41 -5.03 -11.97
CA PHE A 57 -10.25 -3.99 -11.39
C PHE A 57 -9.50 -2.66 -11.17
N ALA A 58 -8.30 -2.70 -10.59
CA ALA A 58 -7.46 -1.50 -10.39
C ALA A 58 -7.09 -0.79 -11.70
N THR A 59 -7.01 -1.53 -12.80
CA THR A 59 -6.61 -1.01 -14.11
C THR A 59 -7.80 -0.47 -14.88
N GLU A 60 -8.91 -1.19 -14.86
CA GLU A 60 -10.14 -0.88 -15.61
C GLU A 60 -10.95 0.25 -14.97
N ASP A 61 -11.07 0.25 -13.64
CA ASP A 61 -11.75 1.32 -12.88
C ASP A 61 -10.90 1.76 -11.68
N PRO A 62 -9.81 2.53 -11.92
CA PRO A 62 -8.94 2.99 -10.85
C PRO A 62 -9.63 3.94 -9.85
N VAL A 63 -10.68 4.65 -10.27
CA VAL A 63 -11.44 5.54 -9.37
C VAL A 63 -12.34 4.73 -8.46
N GLY A 64 -13.09 3.78 -9.00
CA GLY A 64 -13.90 2.84 -8.20
C GLY A 64 -13.05 1.99 -7.28
N PHE A 65 -11.87 1.56 -7.73
CA PHE A 65 -10.91 0.84 -6.89
C PHE A 65 -10.48 1.66 -5.68
N LEU A 66 -10.07 2.92 -5.88
CA LEU A 66 -9.66 3.81 -4.78
C LEU A 66 -10.84 4.19 -3.87
N LYS A 67 -12.07 4.26 -4.39
CA LYS A 67 -13.28 4.44 -3.58
C LYS A 67 -13.63 3.22 -2.74
N LEU A 68 -13.45 2.02 -3.28
CA LEU A 68 -13.66 0.77 -2.52
C LEU A 68 -12.64 0.67 -1.37
N TYR A 69 -11.41 1.10 -1.62
CA TYR A 69 -10.29 1.06 -0.68
C TYR A 69 -9.95 2.46 -0.15
N ASP A 70 -10.96 3.20 0.29
CA ASP A 70 -10.89 4.59 0.76
C ASP A 70 -10.23 4.77 2.14
N GLU A 71 -10.26 3.75 2.99
CA GLU A 71 -9.68 3.80 4.33
C GLU A 71 -8.71 2.66 4.64
N ASN A 72 -7.60 3.03 5.29
CA ASN A 72 -6.61 2.15 5.94
C ASN A 72 -6.28 0.88 5.15
N VAL A 73 -5.60 1.05 4.00
CA VAL A 73 -5.24 -0.03 3.08
C VAL A 73 -3.75 -0.06 2.77
N ILE A 74 -3.20 -1.26 2.62
CA ILE A 74 -1.88 -1.55 2.07
C ILE A 74 -2.08 -2.16 0.69
N PHE A 75 -1.59 -1.47 -0.34
CA PHE A 75 -1.47 -2.02 -1.68
C PHE A 75 -0.08 -2.62 -1.87
N ASP A 76 0.00 -3.93 -2.10
CA ASP A 76 1.26 -4.59 -2.44
C ASP A 76 1.42 -4.72 -3.95
N GLU A 77 2.67 -4.60 -4.41
CA GLU A 77 3.04 -4.64 -5.84
C GLU A 77 2.29 -3.59 -6.69
N VAL A 78 2.01 -2.41 -6.13
CA VAL A 78 1.20 -1.34 -6.74
C VAL A 78 1.69 -0.87 -8.11
N GLN A 79 2.99 -1.00 -8.39
CA GLN A 79 3.55 -0.69 -9.70
C GLN A 79 2.98 -1.55 -10.85
N ARG A 80 2.24 -2.62 -10.55
CA ARG A 80 1.49 -3.42 -11.52
C ARG A 80 0.20 -2.75 -12.03
N ALA A 81 -0.30 -1.70 -11.37
CA ALA A 81 -1.40 -0.87 -11.87
C ALA A 81 -1.03 0.63 -11.83
N PRO A 82 -0.19 1.11 -12.77
CA PRO A 82 0.27 2.50 -12.77
C PRO A 82 -0.85 3.55 -12.87
N SER A 83 -2.01 3.18 -13.43
CA SER A 83 -3.21 4.03 -13.54
C SER A 83 -3.72 4.56 -12.20
N LEU A 84 -3.41 3.86 -11.09
CA LEU A 84 -3.74 4.30 -9.74
C LEU A 84 -3.05 5.61 -9.36
N PHE A 85 -1.82 5.86 -9.83
CA PHE A 85 -1.08 7.08 -9.49
C PHE A 85 -1.70 8.33 -10.13
N THR A 86 -2.15 8.22 -11.38
CA THR A 86 -2.84 9.32 -12.08
C THR A 86 -4.20 9.62 -11.43
N SER A 87 -4.91 8.58 -11.00
CA SER A 87 -6.25 8.71 -10.40
C SER A 87 -6.20 9.27 -8.98
N THR A 88 -5.18 8.86 -8.21
CA THR A 88 -4.90 9.38 -6.87
C THR A 88 -4.74 10.90 -6.85
N ILE A 89 -3.99 11.45 -7.82
CA ILE A 89 -3.76 12.90 -7.95
C ILE A 89 -5.09 13.64 -8.22
N ARG A 90 -6.02 13.01 -8.94
CA ARG A 90 -7.33 13.60 -9.24
C ARG A 90 -8.25 13.62 -8.01
N LEU A 91 -8.27 12.55 -7.20
CA LEU A 91 -9.13 12.46 -6.03
C LEU A 91 -8.77 13.42 -4.89
N HIS A 92 -7.50 13.85 -4.80
CA HIS A 92 -7.07 14.84 -3.80
C HIS A 92 -7.34 16.30 -4.22
N ARG A 93 -7.84 16.55 -5.43
CA ARG A 93 -8.03 17.91 -6.00
C ARG A 93 -9.48 18.33 -6.21
N THR A 94 -10.44 17.57 -5.69
CA THR A 94 -11.88 17.87 -5.73
C THR A 94 -12.40 18.05 -4.31
#